data_AF-A0A9P6YB03-F1
#
_entry.id   AF-A0A9P6YB03-F1
#
_cell.length_a   1.000
_cell.length_b   1.000
_cell.length_c   1.000
_cell.angle_alpha   90.00
_cell.angle_beta   90.00
_cell.angle_gamma   90.00
#
_symmetry.space_group_name_H-M   'P 1'
#
loop_
_entity.id
_entity.type
_entity.pdbx_description
1 polymer ?
#
loop_
_entity_poly.entity_id
_entity_poly.type
_entity_poly.pdbx_seq_one_letter_code
_entity_poly.pdbx_strand_id
1 'polypeptide(L)' 'MGGYYTIAGKQVPNHKIAMGFIGGYAALGAYFMLKPKAPQPATPPIQASSSDEEAFIREFLQKAEAEEKKN' A
#
# COMPACT_ATOMS: atom_id res chain seq x y z
N MET A 1 -12.54 21.28 32.62
CA MET A 1 -11.11 21.68 32.73
C MET A 1 -10.32 20.86 31.73
N GLY A 2 -9.53 21.51 30.86
CA GLY A 2 -8.65 20.80 29.94
C GLY A 2 -7.45 20.20 30.68
N GLY A 3 -7.15 18.93 30.42
CA GLY A 3 -6.02 18.23 31.03
C GLY A 3 -4.67 18.56 30.37
N TYR A 4 -3.61 18.32 31.12
CA TYR A 4 -2.22 18.46 30.67
C TYR A 4 -1.46 17.18 31.02
N TYR A 5 -0.48 16.83 30.19
CA TYR A 5 0.53 15.82 30.51
C TYR A 5 1.88 16.49 30.71
N THR A 6 2.62 16.08 31.74
CA THR A 6 4.00 16.53 31.93
C THR A 6 4.92 15.63 31.12
N ILE A 7 5.56 16.19 30.10
CA ILE A 7 6.50 15.51 29.20
C ILE A 7 7.83 16.24 29.28
N ALA A 8 8.91 15.54 29.63
CA ALA A 8 10.24 16.12 29.80
C ALA A 8 10.26 17.37 30.71
N GLY A 9 9.48 17.34 31.80
CA GLY A 9 9.37 18.46 32.74
C GLY A 9 8.51 19.64 32.26
N LYS A 10 7.88 19.56 31.07
CA LYS A 10 7.00 20.59 30.54
C LYS A 10 5.55 20.13 30.48
N GLN A 11 4.62 21.00 30.83
CA GLN A 11 3.19 20.72 30.71
C GLN A 11 2.73 20.93 29.27
N VAL A 12 2.22 19.86 28.66
CA VAL A 12 1.72 19.86 27.29
C VAL A 12 0.19 19.65 27.32
N PRO A 13 -0.61 20.54 26.69
CA PRO A 13 -2.07 20.40 26.66
C PRO A 13 -2.50 19.15 25.89
N ASN A 14 -3.52 18.43 26.40
CA ASN A 14 -4.00 17.18 25.79
C ASN A 14 -4.43 17.34 24.33
N HIS A 15 -5.12 18.42 23.98
CA HIS A 15 -5.61 18.64 22.62
C HIS A 15 -4.47 18.79 21.59
N LYS A 16 -3.31 19.33 22.00
CA LYS A 16 -2.15 19.45 21.10
C LYS A 16 -1.53 18.08 20.81
N ILE A 17 -1.48 17.22 21.83
CA ILE A 17 -1.00 15.84 21.68
C ILE A 17 -1.95 15.06 20.77
N ALA A 18 -3.26 15.18 21.02
CA ALA A 18 -4.28 14.52 20.20
C ALA A 18 -4.19 14.95 18.73
N MET A 19 -4.11 16.26 18.47
CA MET A 19 -3.96 16.77 17.10
C MET A 19 -2.65 16.32 16.44
N GLY A 20 -1.54 16.32 17.19
CA GLY A 20 -0.25 15.83 16.69
C GLY A 20 -0.29 14.35 16.35
N PHE A 21 -0.93 13.53 17.19
CA PHE A 21 -1.06 12.09 16.97
C PHE A 21 -1.95 11.78 15.77
N ILE A 22 -3.15 12.38 15.69
CA ILE A 22 -4.09 12.17 14.59
C ILE A 22 -3.46 12.63 13.27
N GLY A 23 -2.86 13.83 13.27
CA GLY A 23 -2.18 14.37 12.08
C GLY A 23 -0.99 13.52 11.65
N GLY A 24 -0.15 13.11 12.60
CA GLY A 24 1.01 12.25 12.34
C GLY A 24 0.61 10.87 11.81
N TYR A 25 -0.43 10.25 12.39
CA TYR A 25 -0.96 8.97 11.95
C TYR A 25 -1.53 9.06 10.52
N ALA A 26 -2.33 10.09 10.23
CA ALA A 26 -2.88 10.31 8.90
C ALA A 26 -1.77 10.55 7.85
N ALA A 27 -0.75 11.36 8.18
CA ALA A 27 0.37 11.63 7.29
C ALA A 27 1.20 10.36 7.02
N LEU A 28 1.47 9.54 8.04
CA LEU A 28 2.15 8.26 7.89
C LEU A 28 1.33 7.30 7.01
N GLY A 29 0.03 7.18 7.27
CA GLY A 29 -0.87 6.36 6.46
C GLY A 29 -0.87 6.79 4.99
N ALA A 30 -0.98 8.09 4.72
CA ALA A 30 -0.91 8.64 3.36
C ALA A 30 0.45 8.35 2.69
N TYR A 31 1.55 8.49 3.43
CA TYR A 31 2.88 8.15 2.91
C TYR A 31 3.00 6.68 2.50
N PHE A 32 2.44 5.75 3.28
CA PHE A 32 2.45 4.33 2.91
C PHE A 32 1.51 4.01 1.75
N MET A 33 0.36 4.68 1.63
CA MET A 33 -0.56 4.50 0.50
C MET A 33 0.00 5.05 -0.82
N LEU A 34 0.77 6.14 -0.77
CA LEU A 34 1.37 6.78 -1.94
C LEU A 34 2.68 6.10 -2.38
N LYS A 35 3.18 5.11 -1.65
CA LYS A 35 4.37 4.37 -2.06
C LYS A 35 4.07 3.61 -3.36
N PRO A 36 4.92 3.75 -4.40
CA PRO A 36 4.76 2.97 -5.61
C PRO A 36 4.81 1.48 -5.28
N LYS A 37 3.83 0.72 -5.79
CA LYS A 37 3.81 -0.75 -5.68
C LYS A 37 5.13 -1.27 -6.22
N ALA A 38 5.76 -2.21 -5.50
CA ALA A 38 6.96 -2.86 -5.99
C ALA A 38 6.68 -3.41 -7.40
N PRO A 39 7.63 -3.30 -8.36
CA PRO A 39 7.43 -3.85 -9.69
C PRO A 39 7.04 -5.31 -9.56
N GLN A 40 5.93 -5.69 -10.20
CA GLN A 40 5.49 -7.07 -10.24
C GLN A 40 6.65 -7.93 -10.78
N PRO A 41 6.98 -9.06 -10.13
CA PRO A 41 8.04 -9.92 -10.62
C PRO A 41 7.73 -10.30 -12.07
N ALA A 42 8.74 -10.24 -12.93
CA ALA A 42 8.61 -10.67 -14.32
C ALA A 42 8.03 -12.09 -14.35
N THR A 43 6.97 -12.29 -15.13
CA THR A 43 6.35 -13.60 -15.27
C THR A 43 7.41 -14.61 -15.74
N PRO A 44 7.46 -15.81 -15.15
CA PRO A 44 8.42 -16.83 -15.55
C PRO A 44 8.24 -17.15 -17.05
N PRO A 45 9.32 -17.49 -17.78
CA PRO A 45 9.23 -17.81 -19.20
C PRO A 45 8.17 -18.90 -19.43
N ILE A 46 7.21 -18.63 -20.32
CA ILE A 46 6.18 -19.59 -20.69
C ILE A 46 6.86 -20.74 -21.44
N GLN A 47 7.05 -21.87 -20.77
CA GLN A 47 7.50 -23.11 -21.38
C GLN A 47 6.26 -23.99 -21.60
N ALA A 48 5.73 -24.04 -22.82
CA ALA A 48 4.69 -25.00 -23.17
C ALA A 48 5.21 -26.01 -24.19
N SER A 49 4.69 -27.23 -24.16
CA SER A 49 5.16 -28.30 -25.05
C SER A 49 4.52 -28.21 -26.45
N SER A 50 3.51 -27.36 -26.62
CA SER A 50 2.73 -27.17 -27.83
C SER A 50 2.36 -25.69 -28.05
N SER A 51 2.26 -25.26 -29.31
CA SER A 51 1.91 -23.89 -29.68
C SER A 51 0.55 -23.44 -29.16
N ASP A 52 -0.41 -24.37 -29.09
CA ASP A 52 -1.77 -24.09 -28.62
C ASP A 52 -1.81 -23.85 -27.11
N GLU A 53 -0.99 -24.57 -26.35
CA GLU A 53 -0.85 -24.36 -24.91
C GLU A 53 -0.21 -23.00 -24.59
N GLU A 54 0.79 -22.57 -25.38
CA GLU A 54 1.34 -21.22 -25.23
C GLU A 54 0.30 -20.13 -25.48
N ALA A 55 -0.52 -20.28 -26.52
CA ALA A 55 -1.56 -19.31 -26.86
C ALA A 55 -2.60 -19.21 -25.73
N PHE A 56 -3.03 -20.35 -25.19
CA PHE A 56 -3.95 -20.41 -24.06
C PHE A 56 -3.37 -19.75 -22.80
N ILE A 57 -2.11 -20.06 -22.44
CA ILE A 57 -1.46 -19.48 -21.25
C ILE A 57 -1.31 -17.95 -21.41
N ARG A 58 -0.99 -17.47 -22.62
CA ARG A 58 -0.89 -16.04 -22.91
C ARG A 58 -2.24 -15.33 -22.76
N GLU A 59 -3.32 -15.90 -23.30
CA GLU A 59 -4.66 -15.33 -23.12
C GLU A 59 -5.11 -15.34 -21.66
N PHE A 60 -4.82 -16.42 -20.92
CA PHE A 60 -5.15 -16.53 -19.51
C PHE A 60 -4.44 -15.46 -18.68
N LEU A 61 -3.12 -15.29 -18.90
CA LEU A 61 -2.32 -14.25 -18.23
C LEU A 61 -2.81 -12.83 -18.58
N GLN A 62 -3.15 -12.56 -19.84
CA GLN A 62 -3.69 -11.27 -20.26
C GLN A 62 -5.03 -10.95 -19.60
N LYS A 63 -5.93 -11.94 -19.47
CA LYS A 63 -7.21 -11.78 -18.78
C LYS A 63 -7.01 -11.51 -17.28
N ALA A 64 -6.11 -12.24 -16.63
CA ALA A 64 -5.79 -12.06 -15.21
C ALA A 64 -5.20 -10.66 -14.93
N GLU A 65 -4.28 -10.17 -15.77
CA GLU A 65 -3.73 -8.81 -15.64
C GLU A 65 -4.79 -7.72 -15.90
N ALA A 66 -5.72 -7.95 -16.83
CA ALA A 66 -6.81 -7.01 -17.10
C ALA A 66 -7.82 -6.94 -15.96
N GLU A 67 -8.12 -8.06 -15.29
CA GLU A 67 -8.94 -8.07 -14.07
C GLU A 67 -8.22 -7.43 -12.87
N GLU A 68 -6.90 -7.63 -12.70
CA GLU A 68 -6.14 -6.96 -11.64
C GLU A 68 -6.13 -5.44 -11.84
N LYS A 69 -6.07 -4.95 -13.08
CA LYS A 69 -6.10 -3.49 -13.38
C LYS A 69 -7.47 -2.84 -13.23
N LYS A 70 -8.55 -3.62 -13.17
CA LYS A 70 -9.93 -3.12 -13.09
C LYS A 70 -10.42 -2.99 -11.63
N ASN A 71 -9.75 -3.65 -10.69
CA ASN A 71 -9.98 -3.54 -9.25
C ASN A 71 -9.00 -2.56 -8.60
#